data_AF-A0A1Q6R0A6-F1
#
_entry.id   AF-A0A1Q6R0A6-F1
#
_cell.length_a   1.000
_cell.length_b   1.000
_cell.length_c   1.000
_cell.angle_alpha   90.00
_cell.angle_beta   90.00
_cell.angle_gamma   90.00
#
_symmetry.space_group_name_H-M   'P 1'
#
loop_
_entity.id
_entity.type
_entity.pdbx_description
1 polymer ?
#
loop_
_entity_poly.entity_id
_entity_poly.type
_entity_poly.pdbx_seq_one_letter_code
_entity_poly.pdbx_strand_id
1 'polypeptide(L)'
;MCVGETSFVTTQNAGSVVDDGRELDMLFQFDVMDMDSGETKWDARPFDLMRFKQIISAWQAAIGWNTLFWGNHDQPRLVSRFGCTRTETLRRRSAACLATAMYLLKGTPFLYQGEEIGMTNCHVESLNLLRQAAESGRMDWAWRGVRSKGRDNARTPMQWDASPNGGFTGGAPWIMVNPNVQEINVAAALRDPDSVLHYYRALLALRRERDVLRYGDFSLLLHEHPQVFAYARTFEGQQIRIYCNFTDRDALLPEALCKEKVLLTNVNYEKTDVLLPYEAAVVMA
;
A
#
# COMPACT_ATOMS: atom_id res chain seq x y z
N MET A 1 1.25 -24.52 2.07
CA MET A 1 1.00 -23.09 1.85
C MET A 1 0.09 -22.89 0.64
N CYS A 2 -1.20 -22.82 0.92
CA CYS A 2 -2.33 -22.50 0.06
C CYS A 2 -2.92 -21.19 0.56
N VAL A 3 -3.23 -20.27 -0.36
CA VAL A 3 -3.86 -18.98 -0.05
C VAL A 3 -5.16 -18.86 -0.83
N GLY A 4 -6.25 -18.53 -0.14
CA GLY A 4 -7.55 -18.32 -0.76
C GLY A 4 -7.89 -16.84 -0.93
N GLU A 5 -8.51 -16.50 -2.05
CA GLU A 5 -9.21 -15.22 -2.19
C GLU A 5 -10.64 -15.39 -1.65
N THR A 6 -10.89 -14.88 -0.44
CA THR A 6 -12.12 -15.15 0.29
C THR A 6 -12.95 -13.88 0.45
N SER A 7 -13.75 -13.56 -0.57
CA SER A 7 -14.73 -12.47 -0.45
C SER A 7 -15.69 -12.75 0.72
N PHE A 8 -16.04 -11.72 1.49
CA PHE A 8 -16.96 -11.77 2.63
C PHE A 8 -16.49 -12.53 3.88
N VAL A 9 -15.22 -12.92 3.95
CA VAL A 9 -14.65 -13.36 5.23
C VAL A 9 -14.55 -12.18 6.19
N THR A 10 -14.81 -12.41 7.46
CA THR A 10 -14.75 -11.41 8.53
C THR A 10 -13.78 -11.86 9.62
N THR A 11 -13.39 -10.94 10.49
CA THR A 11 -12.53 -11.28 11.65
C THR A 11 -13.17 -12.28 12.60
N GLN A 12 -14.50 -12.46 12.57
CA GLN A 12 -15.20 -13.44 13.40
C GLN A 12 -15.18 -14.86 12.83
N ASN A 13 -15.14 -15.02 11.50
CA ASN A 13 -15.18 -16.34 10.86
C ASN A 13 -13.86 -16.75 10.20
N ALA A 14 -12.89 -15.85 10.05
CA ALA A 14 -11.61 -16.13 9.38
C ALA A 14 -10.91 -17.37 9.95
N GLY A 15 -10.91 -17.54 11.28
CA GLY A 15 -10.26 -18.67 11.94
C GLY A 15 -10.83 -20.03 11.54
N SER A 16 -12.10 -20.11 11.12
CA SER A 16 -12.67 -21.39 10.65
C SER A 16 -12.07 -21.86 9.33
N VAL A 17 -11.33 -21.00 8.62
CA VAL A 17 -10.74 -21.27 7.31
C VAL A 17 -9.22 -21.43 7.39
N VAL A 18 -8.55 -20.77 8.35
CA VAL A 18 -7.07 -20.73 8.40
C VAL A 18 -6.44 -21.27 9.69
N ASP A 19 -7.18 -21.41 10.79
CA ASP A 19 -6.57 -21.75 12.08
C ASP A 19 -6.55 -23.26 12.39
N ASP A 20 -7.45 -24.05 11.80
CA ASP A 20 -7.55 -25.49 12.09
C ASP A 20 -6.52 -26.35 11.33
N GLY A 21 -5.81 -25.74 10.38
CA GLY A 21 -4.79 -26.37 9.54
C GLY A 21 -5.33 -27.38 8.52
N ARG A 22 -6.65 -27.38 8.26
CA ARG A 22 -7.31 -28.34 7.37
C ARG A 22 -7.70 -27.75 6.02
N GLU A 23 -8.04 -26.46 5.97
CA GLU A 23 -8.51 -25.80 4.75
C GLU A 23 -7.39 -25.00 4.07
N LEU A 24 -7.11 -23.78 4.53
CA LEU A 24 -6.14 -22.87 3.93
C LEU A 24 -5.03 -22.51 4.93
N ASP A 25 -3.85 -22.14 4.42
CA ASP A 25 -2.76 -21.61 5.27
C ASP A 25 -2.92 -20.09 5.49
N MET A 26 -3.53 -19.39 4.53
CA MET A 26 -3.76 -17.94 4.56
C MET A 26 -5.00 -17.57 3.72
N LEU A 27 -5.50 -16.36 3.91
CA LEU A 27 -6.58 -15.82 3.12
C LEU A 27 -6.37 -14.34 2.79
N PHE A 28 -6.88 -13.91 1.63
CA PHE A 28 -7.02 -12.49 1.29
C PHE A 28 -8.36 -11.95 1.79
N GLN A 29 -8.28 -10.97 2.69
CA GLN A 29 -9.40 -10.14 3.12
C GLN A 29 -9.43 -8.82 2.35
N PHE A 30 -10.61 -8.20 2.23
CA PHE A 30 -10.81 -6.99 1.40
C PHE A 30 -11.29 -5.76 2.17
N ASP A 31 -11.31 -5.78 3.50
CA ASP A 31 -11.81 -4.65 4.31
C ASP A 31 -11.05 -3.34 4.04
N VAL A 32 -9.71 -3.43 3.90
CA VAL A 32 -8.88 -2.27 3.50
C VAL A 32 -9.18 -1.84 2.06
N MET A 33 -9.52 -2.78 1.18
CA MET A 33 -9.87 -2.49 -0.22
C MET A 33 -11.28 -1.91 -0.36
N ASP A 34 -12.16 -2.12 0.60
CA ASP A 34 -13.54 -1.63 0.56
C ASP A 34 -13.76 -0.35 1.39
N MET A 35 -12.76 0.06 2.18
CA MET A 35 -12.90 1.17 3.13
C MET A 35 -13.20 2.54 2.48
N ASP A 36 -12.76 2.73 1.24
CA ASP A 36 -12.88 3.97 0.46
C ASP A 36 -14.00 3.88 -0.58
N SER A 37 -14.95 2.96 -0.41
CA SER A 37 -16.15 2.81 -1.25
C SER A 37 -17.40 3.32 -0.53
N GLY A 38 -18.32 3.94 -1.29
CA GLY A 38 -19.60 4.45 -0.82
C GLY A 38 -20.73 3.44 -0.99
N GLU A 39 -21.89 3.89 -1.49
CA GLU A 39 -23.02 3.00 -1.79
C GLU A 39 -22.63 1.93 -2.82
N THR A 40 -21.86 2.34 -3.83
CA THR A 40 -21.23 1.45 -4.78
C THR A 40 -19.71 1.62 -4.74
N LYS A 41 -18.97 0.68 -5.32
CA LYS A 41 -17.52 0.81 -5.48
C LYS A 41 -17.10 2.05 -6.29
N TRP A 42 -18.00 2.61 -7.11
CA TRP A 42 -17.74 3.78 -7.94
C TRP A 42 -17.88 5.10 -7.16
N ASP A 43 -18.49 5.05 -5.98
CA ASP A 43 -18.65 6.18 -5.06
C ASP A 43 -17.42 6.29 -4.16
N ALA A 44 -16.29 6.68 -4.76
CA ALA A 44 -15.03 6.78 -4.05
C ALA A 44 -15.10 7.80 -2.89
N ARG A 45 -14.60 7.39 -1.72
CA ARG A 45 -14.44 8.22 -0.52
C ARG A 45 -12.96 8.51 -0.29
N PRO A 46 -12.61 9.62 0.38
CA PRO A 46 -11.23 9.85 0.82
C PRO A 46 -10.74 8.73 1.73
N PHE A 47 -9.42 8.50 1.74
CA PHE A 47 -8.78 7.59 2.68
C PHE A 47 -9.03 8.05 4.12
N ASP A 48 -9.46 7.12 4.98
CA ASP A 48 -9.70 7.34 6.39
C ASP A 48 -8.68 6.56 7.22
N LEU A 49 -7.70 7.28 7.79
CA LEU A 49 -6.64 6.69 8.58
C LEU A 49 -7.15 5.99 9.84
N MET A 50 -8.20 6.53 10.47
CA MET A 50 -8.75 5.94 11.69
C MET A 50 -9.43 4.62 11.39
N ARG A 51 -10.18 4.56 10.28
CA ARG A 51 -10.75 3.30 9.78
C ARG A 51 -9.66 2.30 9.40
N PHE A 52 -8.59 2.74 8.73
CA PHE A 52 -7.45 1.88 8.41
C PHE A 52 -6.82 1.26 9.67
N LYS A 53 -6.55 2.07 10.70
CA LYS A 53 -6.02 1.60 12.00
C LYS A 53 -6.89 0.53 12.64
N GLN A 54 -8.21 0.73 12.64
CA GLN A 54 -9.18 -0.20 13.19
C GLN A 54 -9.17 -1.53 12.43
N ILE A 55 -9.20 -1.48 11.10
CA ILE A 55 -9.19 -2.68 10.24
C ILE A 55 -7.89 -3.48 10.46
N ILE A 56 -6.73 -2.82 10.37
CA ILE A 56 -5.44 -3.50 10.56
C ILE A 56 -5.34 -4.12 11.96
N SER A 57 -5.75 -3.39 12.99
CA SER A 57 -5.68 -3.92 14.37
C SER A 57 -6.60 -5.11 14.57
N ALA A 58 -7.80 -5.08 13.99
CA ALA A 58 -8.74 -6.20 14.06
C ALA A 58 -8.17 -7.44 13.36
N TRP A 59 -7.61 -7.31 12.16
CA TRP A 59 -7.04 -8.43 11.41
C TRP A 59 -5.75 -8.99 12.03
N GLN A 60 -4.88 -8.12 12.57
CA GLN A 60 -3.69 -8.57 13.30
C GLN A 60 -4.03 -9.33 14.60
N ALA A 61 -5.20 -9.09 15.18
CA ALA A 61 -5.68 -9.81 16.36
C ALA A 61 -6.50 -11.08 16.02
N ALA A 62 -7.20 -11.09 14.88
CA ALA A 62 -8.17 -12.12 14.55
C ALA A 62 -7.55 -13.46 14.15
N ILE A 63 -6.43 -13.44 13.43
CA ILE A 63 -5.78 -14.66 12.90
C ILE A 63 -4.27 -14.60 13.09
N GLY A 64 -3.65 -15.77 13.26
CA GLY A 64 -2.22 -15.88 13.58
C GLY A 64 -1.28 -15.41 12.46
N TRP A 65 -1.70 -15.56 11.19
CA TRP A 65 -0.88 -15.22 10.02
C TRP A 65 -1.70 -14.60 8.90
N ASN A 66 -1.45 -13.32 8.61
CA ASN A 66 -2.21 -12.55 7.62
C ASN A 66 -1.52 -12.55 6.24
N THR A 67 -2.28 -12.39 5.15
CA THR A 67 -1.72 -11.83 3.91
C THR A 67 -1.64 -10.31 4.03
N LEU A 68 -0.54 -9.71 3.57
CA LEU A 68 -0.29 -8.27 3.63
C LEU A 68 -0.17 -7.75 2.19
N PHE A 69 -1.13 -6.94 1.73
CA PHE A 69 -1.16 -6.46 0.35
C PHE A 69 -1.89 -5.13 0.24
N TRP A 70 -1.50 -4.33 -0.76
CA TRP A 70 -2.18 -3.08 -1.09
C TRP A 70 -3.06 -3.15 -2.34
N GLY A 71 -2.87 -4.17 -3.17
CA GLY A 71 -3.61 -4.30 -4.40
C GLY A 71 -3.23 -5.52 -5.19
N ASN A 72 -3.95 -5.70 -6.29
CA ASN A 72 -3.79 -6.77 -7.26
C ASN A 72 -4.32 -6.25 -8.60
N HIS A 73 -4.56 -7.15 -9.55
CA HIS A 73 -5.09 -6.83 -10.88
C HIS A 73 -6.53 -6.25 -10.88
N ASP A 74 -7.21 -6.22 -9.74
CA ASP A 74 -8.58 -5.71 -9.56
C ASP A 74 -8.66 -4.44 -8.73
N GLN A 75 -7.56 -4.04 -8.10
CA GLN A 75 -7.50 -2.87 -7.24
C GLN A 75 -6.69 -1.76 -7.91
N PRO A 76 -7.12 -0.48 -7.83
CA PRO A 76 -6.33 0.64 -8.34
C PRO A 76 -4.91 0.68 -7.77
N ARG A 77 -4.00 1.35 -8.48
CA ARG A 77 -2.60 1.49 -8.06
C ARG A 77 -2.53 2.23 -6.73
N LEU A 78 -1.85 1.63 -5.75
CA LEU A 78 -1.88 2.09 -4.35
C LEU A 78 -1.49 3.56 -4.18
N VAL A 79 -0.48 4.04 -4.92
CA VAL A 79 0.04 5.41 -4.73
C VAL A 79 -0.98 6.45 -5.20
N SER A 80 -1.74 6.13 -6.24
CA SER A 80 -2.84 6.97 -6.72
C SER A 80 -4.07 6.89 -5.83
N ARG A 81 -4.26 5.78 -5.12
CA ARG A 81 -5.45 5.51 -4.32
C ARG A 81 -5.34 6.04 -2.88
N PHE A 82 -4.23 5.73 -2.22
CA PHE A 82 -4.00 6.01 -0.79
C PHE A 82 -2.77 6.89 -0.53
N GLY A 83 -1.99 7.19 -1.57
CA GLY A 83 -0.80 8.04 -1.50
C GLY A 83 -1.02 9.44 -2.07
N CYS A 84 0.04 10.02 -2.61
CA CYS A 84 0.01 11.34 -3.24
C CYS A 84 0.86 11.37 -4.51
N THR A 85 0.25 11.68 -5.65
CA THR A 85 0.94 11.76 -6.94
C THR A 85 1.13 13.19 -7.44
N ARG A 86 0.96 14.21 -6.58
CA ARG A 86 1.04 15.64 -7.00
C ARG A 86 2.44 16.04 -7.47
N THR A 87 3.48 15.46 -6.86
CA THR A 87 4.88 15.69 -7.22
C THR A 87 5.63 14.36 -7.12
N GLU A 88 6.77 14.25 -7.81
CA GLU A 88 7.60 13.05 -7.76
C GLU A 88 8.08 12.74 -6.34
N THR A 89 8.49 13.76 -5.58
CA THR A 89 8.90 13.61 -4.17
C THR A 89 7.78 13.02 -3.32
N LEU A 90 6.55 13.55 -3.43
CA LEU A 90 5.42 13.04 -2.66
C LEU A 90 4.99 11.64 -3.12
N ARG A 91 5.13 11.34 -4.41
CA ARG A 91 4.86 10.00 -4.96
C ARG A 91 5.81 8.98 -4.36
N ARG A 92 7.12 9.24 -4.39
CA ARG A 92 8.14 8.36 -3.80
C ARG A 92 7.94 8.16 -2.32
N ARG A 93 7.74 9.27 -1.57
CA ARG A 93 7.54 9.20 -0.12
C ARG A 93 6.28 8.45 0.25
N SER A 94 5.16 8.74 -0.40
CA SER A 94 3.89 8.05 -0.12
C SER A 94 3.94 6.56 -0.50
N ALA A 95 4.60 6.18 -1.60
CA ALA A 95 4.82 4.79 -1.96
C ALA A 95 5.61 4.04 -0.88
N ALA A 96 6.73 4.61 -0.44
CA ALA A 96 7.55 4.07 0.65
C ALA A 96 6.78 4.00 1.99
N CYS A 97 6.00 5.03 2.30
CA CYS A 97 5.18 5.08 3.51
C CYS A 97 4.13 3.97 3.54
N LEU A 98 3.39 3.79 2.45
CA LEU A 98 2.41 2.73 2.32
C LEU A 98 3.07 1.35 2.40
N ALA A 99 4.20 1.14 1.71
CA ALA A 99 4.96 -0.10 1.79
C ALA A 99 5.34 -0.45 3.24
N THR A 100 5.91 0.51 3.97
CA THR A 100 6.34 0.34 5.37
C THR A 100 5.16 0.11 6.31
N ALA A 101 4.04 0.81 6.11
CA ALA A 101 2.84 0.63 6.91
C ALA A 101 2.30 -0.82 6.83
N MET A 102 2.35 -1.45 5.66
CA MET A 102 1.75 -2.76 5.43
C MET A 102 2.75 -3.92 5.59
N TYR A 103 3.91 -3.85 4.95
CA TYR A 103 4.80 -5.01 4.80
C TYR A 103 5.68 -5.29 6.01
N LEU A 104 5.60 -4.46 7.06
CA LEU A 104 6.19 -4.72 8.37
C LEU A 104 5.16 -5.18 9.41
N LEU A 105 3.92 -5.48 9.02
CA LEU A 105 2.94 -6.18 9.86
C LEU A 105 3.28 -7.69 9.99
N LYS A 106 2.60 -8.41 10.90
CA LYS A 106 2.74 -9.87 11.06
C LYS A 106 1.95 -10.58 9.95
N GLY A 107 2.65 -11.38 9.14
CA GLY A 107 2.06 -12.02 7.95
C GLY A 107 3.01 -12.17 6.76
N THR A 108 2.46 -12.51 5.59
CA THR A 108 3.19 -12.65 4.32
C THR A 108 2.89 -11.47 3.38
N PRO A 109 3.89 -10.65 3.02
CA PRO A 109 3.76 -9.62 1.98
C PRO A 109 3.49 -10.18 0.59
N PHE A 110 2.51 -9.60 -0.11
CA PHE A 110 2.24 -9.81 -1.53
C PHE A 110 2.37 -8.46 -2.26
N LEU A 111 3.30 -8.41 -3.21
CA LEU A 111 3.57 -7.22 -4.02
C LEU A 111 3.00 -7.44 -5.42
N TYR A 112 2.33 -6.44 -5.96
CA TYR A 112 1.79 -6.50 -7.31
C TYR A 112 2.72 -5.80 -8.32
N GLN A 113 2.90 -6.37 -9.52
CA GLN A 113 3.86 -5.87 -10.51
C GLN A 113 3.74 -4.36 -10.77
N GLY A 114 4.85 -3.62 -10.65
CA GLY A 114 4.88 -2.18 -10.85
C GLY A 114 4.63 -1.35 -9.60
N GLU A 115 4.19 -1.98 -8.51
CA GLU A 115 4.12 -1.35 -7.19
C GLU A 115 5.50 -0.85 -6.74
N GLU A 116 6.53 -1.65 -6.96
CA GLU A 116 7.90 -1.41 -6.53
C GLU A 116 8.57 -0.22 -7.25
N ILE A 117 8.04 0.21 -8.39
CA ILE A 117 8.45 1.45 -9.06
C ILE A 117 7.45 2.59 -8.83
N GLY A 118 6.37 2.32 -8.08
CA GLY A 118 5.28 3.24 -7.79
C GLY A 118 4.48 3.63 -9.02
N MET A 119 4.16 2.68 -9.90
CA MET A 119 3.22 2.89 -11.02
C MET A 119 1.92 3.50 -10.51
N THR A 120 1.35 4.40 -11.30
CA THR A 120 0.14 5.16 -10.94
C THR A 120 -1.04 4.71 -11.79
N ASN A 121 -2.25 5.07 -11.36
CA ASN A 121 -3.44 4.93 -12.19
C ASN A 121 -3.21 5.58 -13.56
N CYS A 122 -3.76 4.96 -14.59
CA CYS A 122 -3.84 5.46 -15.95
C CYS A 122 -5.32 5.44 -16.28
N HIS A 123 -5.89 6.56 -16.70
CA HIS A 123 -7.32 6.77 -16.86
C HIS A 123 -7.95 5.90 -17.98
N VAL A 124 -7.93 4.58 -17.81
CA VAL A 124 -8.42 3.61 -18.79
C VAL A 124 -9.90 3.37 -18.58
N GLU A 125 -10.60 3.26 -19.70
CA GLU A 125 -12.05 3.31 -19.84
C GLU A 125 -12.76 2.07 -19.28
N SER A 126 -13.89 2.26 -18.58
CA SER A 126 -14.83 1.16 -18.23
C SER A 126 -16.08 1.28 -19.11
N LEU A 127 -16.05 0.64 -20.28
CA LEU A 127 -17.06 0.79 -21.32
C LEU A 127 -18.50 0.53 -20.82
N ASN A 128 -18.68 -0.49 -19.98
CA ASN A 128 -20.01 -0.81 -19.42
C ASN A 128 -20.53 0.28 -18.48
N LEU A 129 -19.68 0.84 -17.62
CA LEU A 129 -20.10 1.90 -16.71
C LEU A 129 -20.44 3.18 -17.47
N LEU A 130 -19.62 3.55 -18.47
CA LEU A 130 -19.86 4.73 -19.29
C LEU A 130 -21.13 4.59 -20.13
N ARG A 131 -21.41 3.39 -20.68
CA ARG A 131 -22.67 3.13 -21.38
C ARG A 131 -23.88 3.34 -20.49
N GLN A 132 -23.90 2.74 -19.29
CA GLN A 132 -24.99 2.94 -18.33
C GLN A 132 -25.13 4.41 -17.92
N ALA A 133 -24.01 5.10 -17.74
CA ALA A 133 -23.98 6.50 -17.38
C ALA A 133 -24.44 7.43 -18.51
N ALA A 134 -24.24 7.05 -19.78
CA ALA A 134 -24.78 7.77 -20.93
C ALA A 134 -26.31 7.67 -20.96
N GLU A 135 -26.86 6.47 -20.74
CA GLU A 135 -28.30 6.23 -20.67
C GLU A 135 -28.95 6.98 -19.49
N SER A 136 -28.26 7.09 -18.36
CA SER A 136 -28.77 7.75 -17.15
C SER A 136 -28.37 9.22 -16.98
N GLY A 137 -27.63 9.82 -17.94
CA GLY A 137 -27.13 11.21 -17.82
C GLY A 137 -26.10 11.47 -16.71
N ARG A 138 -25.36 10.44 -16.26
CA ARG A 138 -24.40 10.50 -15.12
C ARG A 138 -22.94 10.34 -15.55
N MET A 139 -22.58 10.83 -16.73
CA MET A 139 -21.25 10.62 -17.34
C MET A 139 -20.10 11.13 -16.44
N ASP A 140 -20.25 12.30 -15.83
CA ASP A 140 -19.22 12.85 -14.94
C ASP A 140 -18.97 11.98 -13.70
N TRP A 141 -20.05 11.43 -13.11
CA TRP A 141 -19.95 10.50 -11.99
C TRP A 141 -19.20 9.23 -12.40
N ALA A 142 -19.54 8.67 -13.57
CA ALA A 142 -18.88 7.48 -14.07
C ALA A 142 -17.39 7.72 -14.35
N TRP A 143 -17.01 8.84 -14.99
CA TRP A 143 -15.60 9.16 -15.21
C TRP A 143 -14.82 9.31 -13.91
N ARG A 144 -15.39 9.94 -12.87
CA ARG A 144 -14.74 10.00 -11.54
C ARG A 144 -14.54 8.60 -10.96
N GLY A 145 -15.55 7.73 -11.07
CA GLY A 145 -15.47 6.33 -10.66
C GLY A 145 -14.39 5.55 -11.43
N VAL A 146 -14.33 5.66 -12.76
CA VAL A 146 -13.33 4.97 -13.60
C VAL A 146 -11.90 5.38 -13.22
N ARG A 147 -11.66 6.69 -13.09
CA ARG A 147 -10.33 7.23 -12.77
C ARG A 147 -9.82 6.80 -11.40
N SER A 148 -10.73 6.61 -10.44
CA SER A 148 -10.39 6.25 -9.07
C SER A 148 -10.38 4.74 -8.83
N LYS A 149 -11.34 4.00 -9.41
CA LYS A 149 -11.72 2.63 -9.01
C LYS A 149 -11.69 1.60 -10.15
N GLY A 150 -11.41 2.02 -11.38
CA GLY A 150 -11.34 1.12 -12.53
C GLY A 150 -10.25 0.06 -12.37
N ARG A 151 -10.56 -1.20 -12.68
CA ARG A 151 -9.61 -2.33 -12.60
C ARG A 151 -8.44 -2.15 -13.58
N ASP A 152 -8.71 -1.55 -14.73
CA ASP A 152 -7.71 -1.36 -15.78
C ASP A 152 -6.59 -0.39 -15.41
N ASN A 153 -6.78 0.44 -14.36
CA ASN A 153 -5.70 1.21 -13.75
C ASN A 153 -4.51 0.32 -13.32
N ALA A 154 -4.77 -0.94 -12.94
CA ALA A 154 -3.78 -1.90 -12.49
C ALA A 154 -3.26 -2.84 -13.58
N ARG A 155 -3.83 -2.75 -14.80
CA ARG A 155 -3.59 -3.71 -15.89
C ARG A 155 -2.85 -3.10 -17.07
N THR A 156 -2.56 -1.80 -17.01
CA THR A 156 -1.64 -1.19 -17.97
C THR A 156 -0.30 -1.93 -17.98
N PRO A 157 0.38 -2.00 -19.13
CA PRO A 157 1.61 -2.74 -19.26
C PRO A 157 2.68 -2.30 -18.25
N MET A 158 3.50 -3.26 -17.82
CA MET A 158 4.66 -2.98 -16.98
C MET A 158 5.60 -2.01 -17.70
N GLN A 159 6.10 -1.01 -16.97
CA GLN A 159 6.93 0.06 -17.48
C GLN A 159 8.42 -0.29 -17.28
N TRP A 160 9.01 -1.05 -18.22
CA TRP A 160 10.39 -1.53 -18.11
C TRP A 160 11.42 -0.42 -18.34
N ASP A 161 11.26 0.36 -19.40
CA ASP A 161 12.16 1.46 -19.75
C ASP A 161 11.43 2.59 -20.50
N ALA A 162 12.17 3.57 -21.03
CA ALA A 162 11.62 4.72 -21.74
C ALA A 162 11.41 4.50 -23.26
N SER A 163 11.68 3.29 -23.76
CA SER A 163 11.49 2.95 -25.18
C SER A 163 9.99 2.88 -25.54
N PRO A 164 9.63 2.76 -26.83
CA PRO A 164 8.24 2.59 -27.25
C PRO A 164 7.52 1.49 -26.45
N ASN A 165 6.27 1.75 -26.06
CA ASN A 165 5.48 0.90 -25.17
C ASN A 165 6.15 0.56 -23.81
N GLY A 166 7.09 1.37 -23.35
CA GLY A 166 7.77 1.13 -22.09
C GLY A 166 8.65 -0.12 -22.07
N GLY A 167 9.12 -0.57 -23.24
CA GLY A 167 9.85 -1.84 -23.38
C GLY A 167 8.97 -3.08 -23.18
N PHE A 168 7.65 -2.95 -23.06
CA PHE A 168 6.75 -4.09 -22.85
C PHE A 168 6.59 -4.97 -24.09
N THR A 169 6.52 -4.35 -25.28
CA THR A 169 6.32 -5.06 -26.54
C THR A 169 6.82 -4.23 -27.73
N GLY A 170 7.35 -4.91 -28.76
CA GLY A 170 7.64 -4.29 -30.05
C GLY A 170 6.40 -4.11 -30.95
N GLY A 171 5.25 -4.65 -30.56
CA GLY A 171 3.97 -4.52 -31.29
C GLY A 171 3.01 -3.49 -30.69
N ALA A 172 1.71 -3.65 -30.92
CA ALA A 172 0.68 -2.88 -30.24
C ALA A 172 0.27 -3.56 -28.92
N PRO A 173 0.35 -2.89 -27.76
CA PRO A 173 -0.15 -3.47 -26.53
C PRO A 173 -1.68 -3.54 -26.55
N TRP A 174 -2.26 -4.54 -25.89
CA TRP A 174 -3.72 -4.75 -25.84
C TRP A 174 -4.47 -3.65 -25.09
N ILE A 175 -3.75 -2.90 -24.25
CA ILE A 175 -4.19 -1.74 -23.48
C ILE A 175 -3.05 -0.72 -23.47
N MET A 176 -3.39 0.57 -23.47
CA MET A 176 -2.39 1.64 -23.54
C MET A 176 -1.36 1.58 -22.39
N VAL A 177 -0.12 1.96 -22.70
CA VAL A 177 0.90 2.22 -21.68
C VAL A 177 0.62 3.57 -21.03
N ASN A 178 0.86 3.66 -19.72
CA ASN A 178 0.72 4.94 -19.03
C ASN A 178 1.73 5.95 -19.62
N PRO A 179 1.30 7.14 -20.06
CA PRO A 179 2.19 8.14 -20.65
C PRO A 179 3.37 8.55 -19.75
N ASN A 180 3.23 8.40 -18.43
CA ASN A 180 4.30 8.70 -17.48
C ASN A 180 5.47 7.69 -17.49
N VAL A 181 5.47 6.70 -18.39
CA VAL A 181 6.54 5.72 -18.58
C VAL A 181 7.92 6.35 -18.83
N GLN A 182 7.96 7.56 -19.38
CA GLN A 182 9.20 8.31 -19.58
C GLN A 182 9.90 8.66 -18.25
N GLU A 183 9.12 8.82 -17.17
CA GLU A 183 9.60 9.20 -15.83
C GLU A 183 9.61 7.99 -14.89
N ILE A 184 8.57 7.17 -14.92
CA ILE A 184 8.39 6.01 -14.06
C ILE A 184 8.68 4.76 -14.87
N ASN A 185 9.85 4.16 -14.71
CA ASN A 185 10.17 2.87 -15.31
C ASN A 185 11.27 2.15 -14.53
N VAL A 186 11.39 0.83 -14.73
CA VAL A 186 12.36 -0.01 -14.03
C VAL A 186 13.79 0.44 -14.30
N ALA A 187 14.14 0.76 -15.55
CA ALA A 187 15.49 1.18 -15.90
C ALA A 187 15.91 2.47 -15.17
N ALA A 188 15.01 3.44 -15.04
CA ALA A 188 15.23 4.65 -14.26
C ALA A 188 15.33 4.34 -12.75
N ALA A 189 14.40 3.54 -12.22
CA ALA A 189 14.42 3.16 -10.80
C ALA A 189 15.67 2.38 -10.39
N LEU A 190 16.21 1.53 -11.27
CA LEU A 190 17.45 0.79 -11.03
C LEU A 190 18.70 1.68 -10.98
N ARG A 191 18.71 2.83 -11.66
CA ARG A 191 19.84 3.77 -11.65
C ARG A 191 19.80 4.74 -10.49
N ASP A 192 18.60 4.99 -9.94
CA ASP A 192 18.38 5.94 -8.87
C ASP A 192 18.40 5.23 -7.50
N PRO A 193 19.44 5.45 -6.66
CA PRO A 193 19.53 4.80 -5.35
C PRO A 193 18.41 5.21 -4.39
N ASP A 194 17.77 6.36 -4.62
CA ASP A 194 16.66 6.88 -3.82
C ASP A 194 15.29 6.52 -4.41
N SER A 195 15.25 5.54 -5.33
CA SER A 195 14.01 5.10 -5.96
C SER A 195 13.14 4.27 -5.01
N VAL A 196 11.84 4.23 -5.32
CA VAL A 196 10.87 3.34 -4.67
C VAL A 196 11.36 1.88 -4.70
N LEU A 197 12.00 1.48 -5.80
CA LEU A 197 12.50 0.11 -5.97
C LEU A 197 13.59 -0.23 -4.96
N HIS A 198 14.56 0.66 -4.77
CA HIS A 198 15.61 0.48 -3.77
C HIS A 198 15.05 0.51 -2.35
N TYR A 199 14.06 1.38 -2.07
CA TYR A 199 13.38 1.40 -0.79
C TYR A 199 12.66 0.07 -0.50
N TYR A 200 11.90 -0.48 -1.47
CA TYR A 200 11.23 -1.78 -1.33
C TYR A 200 12.23 -2.91 -1.07
N ARG A 201 13.38 -2.92 -1.77
CA ARG A 201 14.46 -3.89 -1.54
C ARG A 201 15.01 -3.78 -0.12
N ALA A 202 15.30 -2.57 0.35
CA ALA A 202 15.80 -2.32 1.70
C ALA A 202 14.78 -2.73 2.77
N LEU A 203 13.50 -2.41 2.58
CA LEU A 203 12.40 -2.77 3.48
C LEU A 203 12.27 -4.30 3.63
N LEU A 204 12.27 -5.02 2.51
CA LEU A 204 12.14 -6.48 2.51
C LEU A 204 13.41 -7.17 3.04
N ALA A 205 14.60 -6.63 2.76
CA ALA A 205 15.85 -7.10 3.36
C ALA A 205 15.82 -6.93 4.88
N LEU A 206 15.41 -5.75 5.37
CA LEU A 206 15.27 -5.48 6.79
C LEU A 206 14.29 -6.45 7.46
N ARG A 207 13.13 -6.70 6.83
CA ARG A 207 12.16 -7.70 7.32
C ARG A 207 12.79 -9.10 7.40
N ARG A 208 13.51 -9.52 6.36
CA ARG A 208 14.11 -10.86 6.28
C ARG A 208 15.18 -11.09 7.36
N GLU A 209 15.95 -10.05 7.67
CA GLU A 209 17.08 -10.10 8.60
C GLU A 209 16.69 -9.96 10.07
N ARG A 210 15.41 -9.67 10.37
CA ARG A 210 14.92 -9.36 11.72
C ARG A 210 13.71 -10.23 12.07
N ASP A 211 13.91 -11.20 12.95
CA ASP A 211 12.81 -12.06 13.43
C ASP A 211 11.67 -11.29 14.09
N VAL A 212 11.98 -10.19 14.78
CA VAL A 212 10.97 -9.29 15.33
C VAL A 212 10.01 -8.73 14.26
N LEU A 213 10.49 -8.47 13.03
CA LEU A 213 9.64 -8.03 11.93
C LEU A 213 8.90 -9.19 11.23
N ARG A 214 9.37 -10.43 11.37
CA ARG A 214 8.69 -11.61 10.81
C ARG A 214 7.62 -12.13 11.76
N TYR A 215 8.01 -12.44 12.99
CA TYR A 215 7.23 -13.22 13.94
C TYR A 215 6.67 -12.41 15.10
N GLY A 216 7.21 -11.20 15.35
CA GLY A 216 6.84 -10.40 16.52
C GLY A 216 5.36 -10.02 16.58
N ASP A 217 4.86 -9.85 17.79
CA ASP A 217 3.46 -9.46 17.99
C ASP A 217 3.25 -8.00 17.62
N PHE A 218 2.08 -7.71 17.08
CA PHE A 218 1.66 -6.37 16.68
C PHE A 218 1.02 -5.64 17.87
N SER A 219 1.42 -4.38 18.09
CA SER A 219 0.75 -3.49 19.02
C SER A 219 0.57 -2.11 18.37
N LEU A 220 -0.68 -1.69 18.19
CA LEU A 220 -0.98 -0.36 17.67
C LEU A 220 -0.49 0.70 18.67
N LEU A 221 0.20 1.71 18.15
CA LEU A 221 0.58 2.92 18.89
C LEU A 221 -0.25 4.10 18.37
N LEU A 222 -0.32 5.18 19.13
CA LEU A 222 -0.94 6.43 18.70
C LEU A 222 -2.36 6.24 18.12
N HIS A 223 -3.21 5.50 18.85
CA HIS A 223 -4.55 5.10 18.41
C HIS A 223 -5.34 6.24 17.76
N GLU A 224 -5.37 7.40 18.40
CA GLU A 224 -6.19 8.55 18.00
C GLU A 224 -5.43 9.59 17.16
N HIS A 225 -4.15 9.37 16.85
CA HIS A 225 -3.38 10.37 16.10
C HIS A 225 -3.89 10.51 14.66
N PRO A 226 -4.30 11.70 14.21
CA PRO A 226 -5.04 11.86 12.94
C PRO A 226 -4.17 11.73 11.69
N GLN A 227 -2.84 11.84 11.83
CA GLN A 227 -1.90 11.81 10.70
C GLN A 227 -0.97 10.60 10.69
N VAL A 228 -0.80 9.90 11.82
CA VAL A 228 0.30 8.95 12.01
C VAL A 228 -0.26 7.58 12.30
N PHE A 229 0.08 6.62 11.45
CA PHE A 229 -0.01 5.21 11.76
C PHE A 229 1.30 4.80 12.41
N ALA A 230 1.24 4.37 13.67
CA ALA A 230 2.40 3.87 14.38
C ALA A 230 2.07 2.54 15.04
N TYR A 231 3.01 1.60 15.05
CA TYR A 231 2.85 0.34 15.75
C TYR A 231 4.21 -0.21 16.19
N ALA A 232 4.19 -1.07 17.20
CA ALA A 232 5.35 -1.83 17.64
C ALA A 232 5.25 -3.28 17.16
N ARG A 233 6.42 -3.86 16.87
CA ARG A 233 6.62 -5.30 16.72
C ARG A 233 7.52 -5.76 17.85
N THR A 234 7.09 -6.75 18.63
CA THR A 234 7.83 -7.25 19.80
C THR A 234 8.06 -8.76 19.67
N PHE A 235 9.30 -9.21 19.83
CA PHE A 235 9.68 -10.63 19.77
C PHE A 235 10.91 -10.89 20.63
N GLU A 236 10.85 -11.87 21.54
CA GLU A 236 11.98 -12.31 22.38
C GLU A 236 12.77 -11.14 23.02
N GLY A 237 12.04 -10.18 23.60
CA GLY A 237 12.63 -9.01 24.27
C GLY A 237 13.14 -7.89 23.35
N GLN A 238 13.12 -8.08 22.02
CA GLN A 238 13.40 -7.03 21.04
C GLN A 238 12.11 -6.31 20.64
N GLN A 239 12.20 -4.98 20.48
CA GLN A 239 11.09 -4.16 20.00
C GLN A 239 11.55 -3.25 18.85
N ILE A 240 10.74 -3.20 17.79
CA ILE A 240 10.88 -2.23 16.70
C ILE A 240 9.58 -1.43 16.61
N ARG A 241 9.70 -0.11 16.52
CA ARG A 241 8.58 0.81 16.28
C ARG A 241 8.59 1.27 14.85
N ILE A 242 7.42 1.24 14.22
CA ILE A 242 7.18 1.67 12.87
C ILE A 242 6.33 2.93 12.95
N TYR A 243 6.72 3.97 12.23
CA TYR A 243 6.01 5.24 12.13
C TYR A 243 5.76 5.56 10.67
N CYS A 244 4.54 5.95 10.33
CA CYS A 244 4.13 6.31 8.97
C CYS A 244 3.22 7.54 9.05
N ASN A 245 3.68 8.67 8.53
CA ASN A 245 2.83 9.84 8.32
C ASN A 245 2.03 9.65 7.02
N PHE A 246 0.70 9.64 7.12
CA PHE A 246 -0.20 9.44 5.97
C PHE A 246 -0.65 10.75 5.33
N THR A 247 -0.05 11.87 5.71
CA THR A 247 -0.45 13.21 5.24
C THR A 247 0.68 13.98 4.58
N ASP A 248 0.31 15.04 3.87
CA ASP A 248 1.22 15.95 3.19
C ASP A 248 1.74 17.10 4.09
N ARG A 249 1.61 16.95 5.41
CA ARG A 249 2.02 17.93 6.42
C ARG A 249 2.90 17.27 7.47
N ASP A 250 3.75 18.06 8.10
CA ASP A 250 4.52 17.63 9.27
C ASP A 250 3.58 17.08 10.36
N ALA A 251 4.03 16.04 11.06
CA ALA A 251 3.34 15.45 12.20
C ALA A 251 4.29 15.36 13.39
N LEU A 252 3.86 15.84 14.54
CA LEU A 252 4.63 15.78 15.79
C LEU A 252 4.49 14.40 16.44
N LEU A 253 5.60 13.87 16.93
CA LEU A 253 5.64 12.69 17.78
C LEU A 253 5.68 13.11 19.25
N PRO A 254 4.96 12.40 20.14
CA PRO A 254 5.16 12.57 21.57
C PRO A 254 6.60 12.24 21.97
N GLU A 255 7.13 12.93 22.97
CA GLU A 255 8.53 12.80 23.41
C GLU A 255 8.95 11.34 23.69
N ALA A 256 8.09 10.57 24.35
CA ALA A 256 8.32 9.15 24.65
C ALA A 256 8.43 8.24 23.41
N LEU A 257 8.08 8.76 22.23
CA LEU A 257 8.07 8.05 20.95
C LEU A 257 8.98 8.72 19.92
N CYS A 258 9.82 9.67 20.32
CA CYS A 258 10.85 10.25 19.46
C CYS A 258 11.74 9.15 18.85
N LYS A 259 12.15 9.39 17.61
CA LYS A 259 13.01 8.46 16.85
C LYS A 259 14.42 8.50 17.44
N GLU A 260 14.91 7.38 17.96
CA GLU A 260 16.27 7.28 18.52
C GLU A 260 17.23 6.62 17.51
N LYS A 261 17.05 5.31 17.25
CA LYS A 261 17.89 4.55 16.32
C LYS A 261 17.11 4.12 15.09
N VAL A 262 17.18 4.94 14.05
CA VAL A 262 16.53 4.66 12.76
C VAL A 262 17.25 3.55 12.02
N LEU A 263 16.52 2.49 11.69
CA LEU A 263 16.95 1.36 10.88
C LEU A 263 16.69 1.57 9.39
N LEU A 264 15.58 2.25 9.06
CA LEU A 264 15.18 2.59 7.69
C LEU A 264 14.29 3.83 7.70
N THR A 265 14.49 4.72 6.74
CA THR A 265 13.64 5.89 6.50
C THR A 265 13.60 6.25 5.02
N ASN A 266 12.55 6.92 4.58
CA ASN A 266 12.38 7.40 3.19
C ASN A 266 12.69 8.91 3.02
N VAL A 267 13.27 9.54 4.04
CA VAL A 267 13.71 10.94 4.02
C VAL A 267 15.11 11.07 4.62
N ASN A 268 15.75 12.22 4.41
CA ASN A 268 16.93 12.55 5.17
C ASN A 268 16.54 12.79 6.64
N TYR A 269 17.10 12.00 7.55
CA TYR A 269 16.74 11.99 8.96
C TYR A 269 17.55 13.06 9.71
N GLU A 270 16.87 14.14 10.09
CA GLU A 270 17.48 15.25 10.86
C GLU A 270 16.69 15.59 12.13
N LYS A 271 15.40 15.22 12.19
CA LYS A 271 14.49 15.51 13.31
C LYS A 271 14.04 14.22 13.97
N THR A 272 14.06 14.19 15.30
CA THR A 272 13.67 13.00 16.08
C THR A 272 12.19 13.01 16.47
N ASP A 273 11.62 14.19 16.63
CA ASP A 273 10.27 14.49 17.14
C ASP A 273 9.25 14.84 16.05
N VAL A 274 9.68 14.96 14.79
CA VAL A 274 8.81 15.29 13.65
C VAL A 274 8.91 14.23 12.56
N LEU A 275 7.76 13.85 12.00
CA LEU A 275 7.66 13.13 10.73
C LEU A 275 7.28 14.11 9.62
N LEU A 276 8.12 14.22 8.61
CA LEU A 276 7.89 15.00 7.39
C LEU A 276 6.69 14.44 6.59
N PRO A 277 6.20 15.18 5.57
CA PRO A 277 5.13 14.73 4.70
C PRO A 277 5.44 13.37 4.08
N TYR A 278 4.55 12.41 4.32
CA TYR A 278 4.71 11.00 3.95
C TYR A 278 6.00 10.33 4.42
N GLU A 279 6.62 10.81 5.50
CA GLU A 279 7.75 10.13 6.11
C GLU A 279 7.33 8.79 6.72
N ALA A 280 8.13 7.76 6.45
CA ALA A 280 8.08 6.51 7.19
C ALA A 280 9.45 6.24 7.82
N ALA A 281 9.44 5.85 9.09
CA ALA A 281 10.63 5.54 9.87
C ALA A 281 10.44 4.23 10.62
N VAL A 282 11.43 3.35 10.52
CA VAL A 282 11.53 2.11 11.30
C VAL A 282 12.63 2.30 12.34
N VAL A 283 12.29 2.20 13.61
CA VAL A 283 13.14 2.60 14.73
C VAL A 283 13.30 1.42 15.67
N MET A 284 14.53 1.14 16.08
CA MET A 284 14.78 0.21 17.18
C MET A 284 14.51 0.93 18.51
N ALA A 285 13.61 0.35 19.32
CA ALA A 285 13.28 0.84 20.65
C ALA A 285 14.18 0.22 21.73
#